data_AF-A0A8I2ZNR6-F1
#
_entry.id   AF-A0A8I2ZNR6-F1
#
_cell.length_a   1.000
_cell.length_b   1.000
_cell.length_c   1.000
_cell.angle_alpha   90.00
_cell.angle_beta   90.00
_cell.angle_gamma   90.00
#
_symmetry.space_group_name_H-M   'P 1'
#
loop_
_entity.id
_entity.type
_entity.pdbx_description
1 polymer ?
#
loop_
_entity_poly.entity_id
_entity_poly.type
_entity_poly.pdbx_seq_one_letter_code
_entity_poly.pdbx_strand_id
1 'polypeptide(L)'
;MVNKVKAASQACGATAMQFYLAVMQVLIARLGNVDDLCIGIADSGRSHTTDFSDSVGHFANILPVRFKIDSVQSFKELVNQTSHSVLHAFDNSQVPFDLLLEKLGIERSPAYTPLFQVAFNYCVGDILQRSIGDCALSMEQYVDIKTPYDLVINITQAGSQGHLVECITNGSLYSTAATEFITERLIGLIESLAKDQFTKVKDCELFSNEQVEGAIALGRGPTIKHTWPKTLSERFQNVVSSFPNSIAIKDNNESLTYSLLTSRVDLYASSLLKAKAGPGSRVAVLCEPSIDIYATMLAALHIGAVYVPLDVNLPIARLRSMMDACRPDVLVFHAETDKAAKECSRGGRTRTLDLSELQEHDPRSDNLPPLASTAATQESFLLFTSGSTGTPKGIRLGQRGIMNYAASKSAVLGLGQVRVLQQTSCGFDMAIAQAFNAFANGGTLVIAPTEARGDPTMISKIMMDEGIDFTLATPSEYLMLTAYAADTLQRCTSWRYACSGGEVVSARLVNSLRRLELPKLDFMTVMGRQKFRVPSHFERSS
;
A
#
# COMPACT_ATOMS: atom_id res chain seq x y z
N MET A 1 -26.25 -24.74 -22.35
CA MET A 1 -25.40 -24.73 -21.14
C MET A 1 -25.85 -25.75 -20.09
N VAL A 2 -27.12 -25.74 -19.66
CA VAL A 2 -27.69 -26.70 -18.68
C VAL A 2 -27.32 -28.17 -18.93
N ASN A 3 -27.42 -28.64 -20.18
CA ASN A 3 -27.03 -30.03 -20.52
C ASN A 3 -25.54 -30.32 -20.26
N LYS A 4 -24.66 -29.33 -20.42
CA LYS A 4 -23.23 -29.47 -20.10
C LYS A 4 -23.02 -29.60 -18.59
N VAL A 5 -23.69 -28.78 -17.78
CA VAL A 5 -23.66 -28.91 -16.31
C VAL A 5 -24.22 -30.25 -15.86
N LYS A 6 -25.33 -30.71 -16.45
CA LYS A 6 -25.90 -32.02 -16.17
C LYS A 6 -24.93 -33.16 -16.51
N ALA A 7 -24.29 -33.12 -17.67
CA ALA A 7 -23.29 -34.12 -18.05
C ALA A 7 -22.04 -34.07 -17.16
N ALA A 8 -21.54 -32.87 -16.85
CA ALA A 8 -20.36 -32.68 -16.01
C ALA A 8 -20.61 -33.13 -14.56
N SER A 9 -21.76 -32.78 -13.98
CA SER A 9 -22.16 -33.25 -12.65
C SER A 9 -22.27 -34.78 -12.60
N GLN A 10 -22.88 -35.42 -13.61
CA GLN A 10 -22.91 -36.87 -13.74
C GLN A 10 -21.52 -37.49 -13.88
N ALA A 11 -20.61 -36.88 -14.65
CA ALA A 11 -19.23 -37.34 -14.78
C ALA A 11 -18.41 -37.20 -13.48
N CYS A 12 -18.86 -36.34 -12.58
CA CYS A 12 -18.34 -36.23 -11.21
C CYS A 12 -19.08 -37.15 -10.23
N GLY A 13 -20.15 -37.84 -10.61
CA GLY A 13 -20.96 -38.64 -9.67
C GLY A 13 -21.77 -37.77 -8.69
N ALA A 14 -22.15 -36.57 -9.09
CA ALA A 14 -22.85 -35.59 -8.28
C ALA A 14 -24.12 -35.05 -8.96
N THR A 15 -24.97 -34.36 -8.21
CA THR A 15 -26.14 -33.67 -8.74
C THR A 15 -25.76 -32.30 -9.32
N ALA A 16 -26.64 -31.72 -10.15
CA ALA A 16 -26.46 -30.36 -10.65
C ALA A 16 -26.36 -29.33 -9.51
N MET A 17 -27.16 -29.50 -8.44
CA MET A 17 -27.12 -28.66 -7.23
C MET A 17 -25.73 -28.65 -6.59
N GLN A 18 -25.15 -29.84 -6.37
CA GLN A 18 -23.82 -29.99 -5.78
C GLN A 18 -22.73 -29.39 -6.67
N PHE A 19 -22.88 -29.51 -8.00
CA PHE A 19 -21.98 -28.87 -8.95
C PHE A 19 -22.02 -27.35 -8.83
N TYR A 20 -23.22 -26.73 -8.85
CA TYR A 20 -23.35 -25.27 -8.70
C TYR A 20 -22.79 -24.76 -7.37
N LEU A 21 -23.06 -25.48 -6.28
CA LEU A 21 -22.51 -25.16 -4.96
C LEU A 21 -20.98 -25.26 -4.95
N ALA A 22 -20.39 -26.27 -5.58
CA ALA A 22 -18.93 -26.37 -5.72
C ALA A 22 -18.36 -25.22 -6.56
N VAL A 23 -19.04 -24.77 -7.61
CA VAL A 23 -18.60 -23.59 -8.39
C VAL A 23 -18.61 -22.32 -7.51
N MET A 24 -19.66 -22.15 -6.71
CA MET A 24 -19.75 -21.05 -5.74
C MET A 24 -18.64 -21.10 -4.68
N GLN A 25 -18.28 -22.30 -4.20
CA GLN A 25 -17.14 -22.49 -3.31
C GLN A 25 -15.83 -22.02 -3.96
N VAL A 26 -15.58 -22.37 -5.24
CA VAL A 26 -14.41 -21.88 -6.00
C VAL A 26 -14.42 -20.36 -6.07
N LEU A 27 -15.56 -19.75 -6.40
CA LEU A 27 -15.69 -18.29 -6.50
C LEU A 27 -15.30 -17.60 -5.19
N ILE A 28 -15.86 -18.04 -4.07
CA ILE A 28 -15.62 -17.46 -2.74
C ILE A 28 -14.17 -17.68 -2.31
N ALA A 29 -13.65 -18.90 -2.48
CA ALA A 29 -12.27 -19.22 -2.11
C ALA A 29 -11.26 -18.36 -2.88
N ARG A 30 -11.51 -18.13 -4.18
CA ARG A 30 -10.60 -17.41 -5.06
C ARG A 30 -10.73 -15.89 -4.95
N LEU A 31 -11.92 -15.33 -4.72
CA LEU A 31 -12.10 -13.90 -4.48
C LEU A 31 -11.74 -13.50 -3.05
N GLY A 32 -12.09 -14.33 -2.06
CA GLY A 32 -11.86 -14.07 -0.64
C GLY A 32 -10.47 -14.51 -0.14
N ASN A 33 -9.73 -15.30 -0.93
CA ASN A 33 -8.50 -15.96 -0.51
C ASN A 33 -8.67 -16.72 0.82
N VAL A 34 -9.74 -17.51 0.89
CA VAL A 34 -10.12 -18.34 2.05
C VAL A 34 -10.19 -19.81 1.66
N ASP A 35 -9.71 -20.68 2.55
CA ASP A 35 -9.71 -22.14 2.38
C ASP A 35 -10.66 -22.86 3.34
N ASP A 36 -11.29 -22.13 4.26
CA ASP A 36 -12.26 -22.66 5.22
C ASP A 36 -13.47 -21.72 5.25
N LEU A 37 -14.62 -22.20 4.78
CA LEU A 37 -15.82 -21.40 4.62
C LEU A 37 -17.06 -22.15 5.08
N CYS A 38 -18.10 -21.40 5.46
CA CYS A 38 -19.40 -21.96 5.80
C CYS A 38 -20.48 -21.31 4.93
N ILE A 39 -21.33 -22.13 4.31
CA ILE A 39 -22.42 -21.71 3.44
C ILE A 39 -23.74 -22.20 4.03
N GLY A 40 -24.73 -21.32 4.13
CA GLY A 40 -26.09 -21.69 4.47
C GLY A 40 -26.81 -22.29 3.26
N ILE A 41 -27.18 -23.55 3.33
CA ILE A 41 -27.87 -24.26 2.24
C ILE A 41 -29.35 -24.36 2.59
N ALA A 42 -30.23 -23.85 1.74
CA ALA A 42 -31.67 -23.98 1.95
C ALA A 42 -32.15 -25.42 1.77
N ASP A 43 -32.90 -25.93 2.74
CA ASP A 43 -33.67 -27.17 2.67
C ASP A 43 -35.17 -26.86 2.69
N SER A 44 -35.95 -27.61 1.93
CA SER A 44 -37.41 -27.45 1.88
C SER A 44 -38.10 -27.82 3.20
N GLY A 45 -37.42 -28.63 4.04
CA GLY A 45 -37.97 -29.21 5.27
C GLY A 45 -39.12 -30.19 5.04
N ARG A 46 -39.36 -30.61 3.80
CA ARG A 46 -40.48 -31.48 3.39
C ARG A 46 -40.04 -32.81 2.79
N SER A 47 -38.73 -33.06 2.72
CA SER A 47 -38.14 -34.22 2.05
C SER A 47 -38.33 -35.55 2.78
N HIS A 48 -38.65 -35.53 4.07
CA HIS A 48 -38.67 -36.73 4.93
C HIS A 48 -40.06 -37.33 5.17
N THR A 49 -41.15 -36.64 4.83
CA THR A 49 -42.52 -37.13 5.05
C THR A 49 -43.48 -36.62 3.97
N THR A 50 -44.26 -37.51 3.35
CA THR A 50 -45.31 -37.14 2.38
C THR A 50 -46.52 -36.47 3.02
N ASP A 51 -46.71 -36.65 4.33
CA ASP A 51 -47.91 -36.19 5.06
C ASP A 51 -48.10 -34.67 5.01
N PHE A 52 -47.01 -33.92 4.79
CA PHE A 52 -47.02 -32.47 4.71
C PHE A 52 -46.76 -31.92 3.31
N SER A 53 -46.75 -32.74 2.25
CA SER A 53 -46.45 -32.25 0.89
C SER A 53 -47.42 -31.16 0.44
N ASP A 54 -48.69 -31.29 0.80
CA ASP A 54 -49.78 -30.38 0.40
C ASP A 54 -50.18 -29.38 1.50
N SER A 55 -49.41 -29.30 2.59
CA SER A 55 -49.70 -28.42 3.72
C SER A 55 -49.16 -27.00 3.54
N VAL A 56 -49.95 -25.99 3.92
CA VAL A 56 -49.52 -24.58 3.93
C VAL A 56 -48.83 -24.27 5.27
N GLY A 57 -47.58 -23.78 5.22
CA GLY A 57 -46.79 -23.42 6.41
C GLY A 57 -45.31 -23.14 6.10
N HIS A 58 -44.57 -22.66 7.10
CA HIS A 58 -43.13 -22.40 6.99
C HIS A 58 -42.33 -23.62 7.46
N PHE A 59 -41.77 -24.38 6.51
CA PHE A 59 -40.98 -25.59 6.77
C PHE A 59 -39.52 -25.43 6.34
N ALA A 60 -39.19 -24.36 5.62
CA ALA A 60 -37.84 -24.16 5.11
C ALA A 60 -36.84 -24.10 6.27
N ASN A 61 -35.76 -24.85 6.15
CA ASN A 61 -34.64 -24.81 7.08
C ASN A 61 -33.39 -24.33 6.34
N ILE A 62 -32.41 -23.80 7.05
CA ILE A 62 -31.11 -23.44 6.48
C ILE A 62 -30.01 -24.21 7.21
N LEU A 63 -29.22 -24.95 6.43
CA LEU A 63 -28.19 -25.84 6.94
C LEU A 63 -26.83 -25.15 6.81
N PRO A 64 -26.17 -24.78 7.91
CA PRO A 64 -24.81 -24.27 7.86
C PRO A 64 -23.84 -25.42 7.56
N VAL A 65 -23.25 -25.43 6.35
CA VAL A 65 -22.32 -26.47 5.94
C VAL A 65 -20.93 -25.88 5.79
N ARG A 66 -19.97 -26.41 6.55
CA ARG A 66 -18.56 -26.01 6.52
C ARG A 66 -17.82 -26.80 5.44
N PHE A 67 -17.07 -26.10 4.60
CA PHE A 67 -16.25 -26.65 3.54
C PHE A 67 -14.80 -26.24 3.74
N LYS A 68 -13.87 -27.19 3.60
CA LYS A 68 -12.43 -26.94 3.54
C LYS A 68 -11.96 -27.17 2.12
N ILE A 69 -11.33 -26.17 1.52
CA ILE A 69 -10.98 -26.15 0.10
C ILE A 69 -9.47 -26.20 -0.04
N ASP A 70 -8.95 -27.29 -0.59
CA ASP A 70 -7.56 -27.34 -1.02
C ASP A 70 -7.42 -26.64 -2.38
N SER A 71 -6.54 -25.66 -2.47
CA SER A 71 -6.28 -24.92 -3.71
C SER A 71 -5.66 -25.79 -4.82
N VAL A 72 -4.98 -26.90 -4.48
CA VAL A 72 -4.31 -27.77 -5.48
C VAL A 72 -5.16 -28.94 -5.95
N GLN A 73 -6.31 -29.20 -5.33
CA GLN A 73 -7.24 -30.23 -5.78
C GLN A 73 -7.93 -29.81 -7.08
N SER A 74 -8.32 -30.80 -7.88
CA SER A 74 -9.16 -30.61 -9.06
C SER A 74 -10.59 -30.23 -8.67
N PHE A 75 -11.29 -29.54 -9.58
CA PHE A 75 -12.69 -29.23 -9.37
C PHE A 75 -13.57 -30.47 -9.17
N LYS A 76 -13.26 -31.58 -9.87
CA LYS A 76 -13.94 -32.87 -9.68
C LYS A 76 -13.80 -33.39 -8.25
N GLU A 77 -12.60 -33.31 -7.66
CA GLU A 77 -12.37 -33.71 -6.26
C GLU A 77 -13.18 -32.83 -5.30
N LEU A 78 -13.21 -31.51 -5.55
CA LEU A 78 -14.02 -30.58 -4.78
C LEU A 78 -15.52 -30.88 -4.87
N VAL A 79 -16.04 -31.23 -6.06
CA VAL A 79 -17.44 -31.63 -6.25
C VAL A 79 -17.76 -32.90 -5.46
N ASN A 80 -16.86 -33.88 -5.45
CA ASN A 80 -17.01 -35.10 -4.65
C ASN A 80 -17.07 -34.78 -3.16
N GLN A 81 -16.13 -33.97 -2.66
CA GLN A 81 -16.12 -33.55 -1.25
C GLN A 81 -17.39 -32.77 -0.88
N THR A 82 -17.84 -31.88 -1.77
CA THR A 82 -19.08 -31.13 -1.63
C THR A 82 -20.26 -32.07 -1.52
N SER A 83 -20.35 -33.07 -2.40
CA SER A 83 -21.42 -34.07 -2.40
C SER A 83 -21.51 -34.80 -1.06
N HIS A 84 -20.38 -35.30 -0.53
CA HIS A 84 -20.35 -35.98 0.77
C HIS A 84 -20.82 -35.07 1.92
N SER A 85 -20.34 -33.83 1.96
CA SER A 85 -20.67 -32.88 3.03
C SER A 85 -22.16 -32.47 2.99
N VAL A 86 -22.69 -32.26 1.78
CA VAL A 86 -24.09 -31.90 1.56
C VAL A 86 -25.03 -33.05 1.92
N LEU A 87 -24.73 -34.28 1.50
CA LEU A 87 -25.54 -35.45 1.85
C LEU A 87 -25.61 -35.66 3.36
N HIS A 88 -24.47 -35.58 4.04
CA HIS A 88 -24.42 -35.69 5.51
C HIS A 88 -25.21 -34.57 6.20
N ALA A 89 -25.21 -33.35 5.65
CA ALA A 89 -26.03 -32.26 6.18
C ALA A 89 -27.53 -32.53 5.98
N PHE A 90 -27.93 -33.04 4.81
CA PHE A 90 -29.34 -33.38 4.53
C PHE A 90 -29.87 -34.55 5.37
N ASP A 91 -29.04 -35.55 5.68
CA ASP A 91 -29.38 -36.63 6.61
C ASP A 91 -29.75 -36.11 8.01
N ASN A 92 -29.32 -34.90 8.35
CA ASN A 92 -29.57 -34.23 9.63
C ASN A 92 -30.42 -32.96 9.48
N SER A 93 -31.14 -32.77 8.35
CA SER A 93 -31.82 -31.50 8.04
C SER A 93 -32.99 -31.15 8.96
N GLN A 94 -33.44 -32.10 9.79
CA GLN A 94 -34.51 -31.92 10.76
C GLN A 94 -34.09 -31.11 12.00
N VAL A 95 -32.79 -30.88 12.21
CA VAL A 95 -32.31 -30.07 13.32
C VAL A 95 -32.57 -28.59 13.02
N PRO A 96 -33.38 -27.87 13.84
CA PRO A 96 -33.61 -26.45 13.63
C PRO A 96 -32.31 -25.65 13.83
N PHE A 97 -32.07 -24.68 12.95
CA PHE A 97 -30.89 -23.80 13.05
C PHE A 97 -30.75 -23.14 14.42
N ASP A 98 -31.87 -22.71 15.00
CA ASP A 98 -31.90 -22.08 16.33
C ASP A 98 -31.40 -23.00 17.45
N LEU A 99 -31.73 -24.29 17.37
CA LEU A 99 -31.26 -25.29 18.33
C LEU A 99 -29.76 -25.54 18.16
N LEU A 100 -29.26 -25.51 16.93
CA LEU A 100 -27.82 -25.64 16.66
C LEU A 100 -27.04 -24.49 17.30
N LEU A 101 -27.52 -23.25 17.16
CA LEU A 101 -26.88 -22.09 17.79
C LEU A 101 -26.86 -22.19 19.32
N GLU A 102 -27.98 -22.61 19.93
CA GLU A 102 -28.08 -22.83 21.37
C GLU A 102 -27.05 -23.88 21.84
N LYS A 103 -26.99 -25.05 21.18
CA LYS A 103 -26.09 -26.14 21.56
C LYS A 103 -24.62 -25.82 21.35
N LEU A 104 -24.29 -24.99 20.37
CA LEU A 104 -22.93 -24.52 20.13
C LEU A 104 -22.54 -23.30 20.97
N GLY A 105 -23.48 -22.73 21.75
CA GLY A 105 -23.25 -21.53 22.55
C GLY A 105 -22.90 -20.30 21.70
N ILE A 106 -23.46 -20.21 20.48
CA ILE A 106 -23.18 -19.12 19.55
C ILE A 106 -24.15 -17.98 19.79
N GLU A 107 -23.62 -16.82 20.16
CA GLU A 107 -24.41 -15.60 20.33
C GLU A 107 -24.92 -15.06 18.98
N ARG A 108 -26.12 -14.47 19.02
CA ARG A 108 -26.71 -13.82 17.85
C ARG A 108 -26.22 -12.38 17.75
N SER A 109 -25.99 -11.94 16.52
CA SER A 109 -25.66 -10.56 16.20
C SER A 109 -26.78 -9.92 15.38
N PRO A 110 -27.18 -8.67 15.65
CA PRO A 110 -28.04 -7.92 14.75
C PRO A 110 -27.31 -7.44 13.48
N ALA A 111 -25.97 -7.54 13.45
CA ALA A 111 -25.15 -7.03 12.34
C ALA A 111 -24.79 -8.10 11.29
N TYR A 112 -24.86 -9.39 11.62
CA TYR A 112 -24.52 -10.48 10.70
C TYR A 112 -25.17 -11.80 11.12
N THR A 113 -25.39 -12.69 10.15
CA THR A 113 -25.88 -14.04 10.42
C THR A 113 -24.80 -14.92 11.07
N PRO A 114 -25.16 -15.70 12.11
CA PRO A 114 -24.20 -16.57 12.77
C PRO A 114 -23.83 -17.76 11.87
N LEU A 115 -22.62 -18.30 12.07
CA LEU A 115 -22.02 -19.43 11.34
C LEU A 115 -21.69 -19.19 9.86
N PHE A 116 -22.53 -18.51 9.08
CA PHE A 116 -22.32 -18.24 7.66
C PHE A 116 -22.85 -16.86 7.28
N GLN A 117 -22.25 -16.25 6.26
CA GLN A 117 -22.69 -14.95 5.70
C GLN A 117 -23.19 -15.09 4.27
N VAL A 118 -22.96 -16.25 3.65
CA VAL A 118 -23.33 -16.53 2.27
C VAL A 118 -24.33 -17.68 2.24
N ALA A 119 -25.41 -17.52 1.48
CA ALA A 119 -26.46 -18.52 1.32
C ALA A 119 -26.54 -19.06 -0.11
N PHE A 120 -26.92 -20.32 -0.24
CA PHE A 120 -27.14 -21.01 -1.51
C PHE A 120 -28.51 -21.68 -1.51
N ASN A 121 -29.26 -21.47 -2.60
CA ASN A 121 -30.57 -22.07 -2.80
C ASN A 121 -30.66 -22.70 -4.19
N TYR A 122 -31.28 -23.88 -4.27
CA TYR A 122 -31.49 -24.61 -5.50
C TYR A 122 -32.96 -25.05 -5.62
N CYS A 123 -33.70 -24.38 -6.51
CA CYS A 123 -35.12 -24.63 -6.74
C CYS A 123 -35.33 -25.54 -7.95
N VAL A 124 -36.02 -26.66 -7.73
CA VAL A 124 -36.41 -27.63 -8.76
C VAL A 124 -37.83 -27.33 -9.25
N GLY A 125 -38.06 -27.45 -10.56
CA GLY A 125 -39.37 -27.29 -11.20
C GLY A 125 -39.62 -25.91 -11.79
N ASP A 126 -40.49 -25.85 -12.81
CA ASP A 126 -40.82 -24.61 -13.51
C ASP A 126 -41.76 -23.74 -12.66
N ILE A 127 -41.16 -22.79 -11.94
CA ILE A 127 -41.90 -21.81 -11.14
C ILE A 127 -42.19 -20.51 -11.91
N LEU A 128 -41.52 -20.32 -13.05
CA LEU A 128 -41.64 -19.12 -13.87
C LEU A 128 -42.78 -19.23 -14.86
N GLN A 129 -43.05 -20.44 -15.35
CA GLN A 129 -44.18 -20.75 -16.23
C GLN A 129 -45.02 -21.87 -15.63
N ARG A 130 -46.31 -21.61 -15.43
CA ARG A 130 -47.27 -22.60 -14.93
C ARG A 130 -48.56 -22.52 -15.73
N SER A 131 -49.30 -23.63 -15.80
CA SER A 131 -50.66 -23.62 -16.31
C SER A 131 -51.68 -23.74 -15.18
N ILE A 132 -52.79 -23.04 -15.30
CA ILE A 132 -54.00 -23.27 -14.50
C ILE A 132 -55.14 -23.50 -15.50
N GLY A 133 -55.54 -24.77 -15.66
CA GLY A 133 -56.44 -25.16 -16.76
C GLY A 133 -55.82 -24.81 -18.12
N ASP A 134 -56.58 -24.08 -18.95
CA ASP A 134 -56.17 -23.64 -20.28
C ASP A 134 -55.41 -22.30 -20.27
N CYS A 135 -55.19 -21.70 -19.10
CA CYS A 135 -54.47 -20.44 -18.96
C CYS A 135 -52.97 -20.67 -18.74
N ALA A 136 -52.14 -20.00 -19.55
CA ALA A 136 -50.70 -19.89 -19.32
C ALA A 136 -50.42 -18.74 -18.36
N LEU A 137 -49.79 -19.04 -17.23
CA LEU A 137 -49.28 -18.06 -16.27
C LEU A 137 -47.77 -17.91 -16.47
N SER A 138 -47.34 -16.66 -16.58
CA SER A 138 -45.93 -16.27 -16.50
C SER A 138 -45.74 -15.38 -15.28
N MET A 139 -44.71 -15.68 -14.49
CA MET A 139 -44.29 -14.80 -13.42
C MET A 139 -43.62 -13.55 -14.03
N GLU A 140 -44.26 -12.38 -13.93
CA GLU A 140 -43.59 -11.12 -14.21
C GLU A 140 -42.88 -10.63 -12.94
N GLN A 141 -41.54 -10.62 -13.01
CA GLN A 141 -40.60 -9.91 -12.14
C GLN A 141 -40.92 -9.86 -10.63
N TYR A 142 -40.15 -10.61 -9.84
CA TYR A 142 -40.23 -10.54 -8.37
C TYR A 142 -39.52 -9.30 -7.82
N VAL A 143 -40.12 -8.67 -6.80
CA VAL A 143 -39.76 -7.40 -6.15
C VAL A 143 -38.67 -7.57 -5.09
N ASP A 144 -37.76 -6.59 -5.00
CA ASP A 144 -36.71 -6.33 -4.00
C ASP A 144 -36.75 -7.17 -2.69
N ILE A 145 -36.06 -8.31 -2.67
CA ILE A 145 -35.85 -9.10 -1.44
C ILE A 145 -34.69 -8.48 -0.67
N LYS A 146 -35.00 -7.87 0.47
CA LYS A 146 -33.98 -7.65 1.50
C LYS A 146 -33.52 -8.99 2.03
N THR A 147 -32.29 -9.38 1.67
CA THR A 147 -31.63 -10.55 2.21
C THR A 147 -30.93 -10.19 3.54
N PRO A 148 -31.01 -11.04 4.58
CA PRO A 148 -30.22 -10.88 5.80
C PRO A 148 -28.76 -11.34 5.61
N TYR A 149 -28.42 -11.94 4.47
CA TYR A 149 -27.10 -12.48 4.14
C TYR A 149 -26.28 -11.48 3.31
N ASP A 150 -24.96 -11.57 3.37
CA ASP A 150 -24.06 -10.71 2.58
C ASP A 150 -24.20 -11.00 1.08
N LEU A 151 -24.32 -12.28 0.72
CA LEU A 151 -24.49 -12.78 -0.64
C LEU A 151 -25.41 -14.02 -0.66
N VAL A 152 -26.33 -14.06 -1.62
CA VAL A 152 -27.20 -15.20 -1.89
C VAL A 152 -27.10 -15.57 -3.36
N ILE A 153 -26.87 -16.86 -3.63
CA ILE A 153 -26.96 -17.42 -4.97
C ILE A 153 -28.19 -18.33 -5.04
N ASN A 154 -29.17 -17.96 -5.86
CA ASN A 154 -30.29 -18.83 -6.20
C ASN A 154 -30.09 -19.43 -7.58
N ILE A 155 -30.32 -20.73 -7.71
CA ILE A 155 -30.40 -21.42 -8.99
C ILE A 155 -31.79 -22.02 -9.12
N THR A 156 -32.57 -21.52 -10.06
CA THR A 156 -33.94 -21.99 -10.31
C THR A 156 -34.00 -22.70 -11.66
N GLN A 157 -34.48 -23.94 -11.69
CA GLN A 157 -34.75 -24.64 -12.94
C GLN A 157 -35.96 -24.00 -13.65
N ALA A 158 -35.82 -23.61 -14.91
CA ALA A 158 -36.88 -22.98 -15.70
C ALA A 158 -37.21 -23.84 -16.93
N GLY A 159 -37.60 -25.10 -16.69
CA GLY A 159 -38.06 -26.01 -17.73
C GLY A 159 -37.11 -26.11 -18.94
N SER A 160 -37.66 -25.93 -20.16
CA SER A 160 -36.91 -25.92 -21.42
C SER A 160 -36.09 -24.65 -21.66
N GLN A 161 -36.30 -23.59 -20.86
CA GLN A 161 -35.65 -22.28 -21.01
C GLN A 161 -34.28 -22.20 -20.32
N GLY A 162 -33.91 -23.22 -19.54
CA GLY A 162 -32.61 -23.33 -18.90
C GLY A 162 -32.69 -23.20 -17.38
N HIS A 163 -31.64 -22.68 -16.75
CA HIS A 163 -31.63 -22.35 -15.32
C HIS A 163 -31.50 -20.84 -15.17
N LEU A 164 -32.30 -20.24 -14.30
CA LEU A 164 -32.15 -18.87 -13.84
C LEU A 164 -31.12 -18.83 -12.71
N VAL A 165 -30.14 -17.94 -12.81
CA VAL A 165 -29.14 -17.69 -11.78
C VAL A 165 -29.39 -16.29 -11.23
N GLU A 166 -29.69 -16.19 -9.94
CA GLU A 166 -29.87 -14.90 -9.26
C GLU A 166 -28.75 -14.72 -8.24
N CYS A 167 -28.10 -13.56 -8.30
CA CYS A 167 -27.08 -13.14 -7.37
C CYS A 167 -27.63 -11.93 -6.61
N ILE A 168 -27.89 -12.11 -5.31
CA ILE A 168 -28.49 -11.08 -4.46
C ILE A 168 -27.47 -10.72 -3.39
N THR A 169 -27.15 -9.44 -3.27
CA THR A 169 -26.15 -8.93 -2.31
C THR A 169 -26.76 -7.93 -1.35
N ASN A 170 -26.15 -7.78 -0.18
CA ASN A 170 -26.52 -6.71 0.75
C ASN A 170 -26.02 -5.36 0.21
N GLY A 171 -26.95 -4.46 -0.15
CA GLY A 171 -26.63 -3.14 -0.70
C GLY A 171 -25.85 -2.20 0.24
N SER A 172 -25.75 -2.53 1.53
CA SER A 172 -24.89 -1.80 2.47
C SER A 172 -23.41 -2.21 2.37
N LEU A 173 -23.12 -3.39 1.79
CA LEU A 173 -21.78 -3.97 1.66
C LEU A 173 -21.30 -3.96 0.20
N TYR A 174 -22.21 -4.14 -0.75
CA TYR A 174 -21.89 -4.29 -2.17
C TYR A 174 -22.60 -3.24 -3.02
N SER A 175 -21.86 -2.70 -3.99
CA SER A 175 -22.46 -1.89 -5.05
C SER A 175 -23.08 -2.77 -6.14
N THR A 176 -23.90 -2.17 -7.00
CA THR A 176 -24.42 -2.84 -8.21
C THR A 176 -23.28 -3.40 -9.07
N ALA A 177 -22.23 -2.61 -9.30
CA ALA A 177 -21.05 -3.05 -10.06
C ALA A 177 -20.32 -4.24 -9.41
N ALA A 178 -20.26 -4.30 -8.08
CA ALA A 178 -19.69 -5.46 -7.38
C ALA A 178 -20.55 -6.71 -7.55
N THR A 179 -21.87 -6.55 -7.57
CA THR A 179 -22.84 -7.64 -7.76
C THR A 179 -22.79 -8.19 -9.18
N GLU A 180 -22.75 -7.31 -10.18
CA GLU A 180 -22.54 -7.68 -11.59
C GLU A 180 -21.21 -8.42 -11.77
N PHE A 181 -20.14 -7.90 -11.17
CA PHE A 181 -18.82 -8.54 -11.18
C PHE A 181 -18.87 -9.97 -10.62
N ILE A 182 -19.45 -10.17 -9.44
CA ILE A 182 -19.59 -11.52 -8.82
C ILE A 182 -20.39 -12.43 -9.74
N THR A 183 -21.49 -11.94 -10.31
CA THR A 183 -22.39 -12.70 -11.18
C THR A 183 -21.69 -13.18 -12.45
N GLU A 184 -20.98 -12.28 -13.14
CA GLU A 184 -20.21 -12.63 -14.35
C GLU A 184 -19.16 -13.71 -14.07
N ARG A 185 -18.48 -13.63 -12.92
CA ARG A 185 -17.46 -14.61 -12.54
C ARG A 185 -18.06 -15.95 -12.16
N LEU A 186 -19.20 -15.95 -11.48
CA LEU A 186 -19.96 -17.17 -11.23
C LEU A 186 -20.33 -17.87 -12.56
N ILE A 187 -20.90 -17.11 -13.51
CA ILE A 187 -21.29 -17.65 -14.83
C ILE A 187 -20.07 -18.17 -15.59
N GLY A 188 -18.98 -17.40 -15.65
CA GLY A 188 -17.75 -17.81 -16.33
C GLY A 188 -17.15 -19.09 -15.74
N LEU A 189 -17.15 -19.23 -14.41
CA LEU A 189 -16.72 -20.46 -13.75
C LEU A 189 -17.66 -21.63 -14.06
N ILE A 190 -18.98 -21.43 -14.04
CA ILE A 190 -19.96 -22.46 -14.41
C ILE A 190 -19.67 -22.96 -15.83
N GLU A 191 -19.39 -22.07 -16.78
CA GLU A 191 -19.05 -22.41 -18.16
C GLU A 191 -17.72 -23.13 -18.33
N SER A 192 -16.68 -22.67 -17.64
CA SER A 192 -15.35 -23.26 -17.71
C SER A 192 -15.34 -24.66 -17.09
N LEU A 193 -15.85 -24.79 -15.87
CA LEU A 193 -15.81 -26.01 -15.09
C LEU A 193 -16.78 -27.09 -15.59
N ALA A 194 -17.80 -26.71 -16.36
CA ALA A 194 -18.64 -27.67 -17.08
C ALA A 194 -17.97 -28.22 -18.35
N LYS A 195 -16.91 -27.57 -18.85
CA LYS A 195 -16.10 -28.05 -19.98
C LYS A 195 -14.92 -28.90 -19.49
N ASP A 196 -14.26 -28.49 -18.40
CA ASP A 196 -13.14 -29.20 -17.81
C ASP A 196 -13.20 -29.22 -16.27
N GLN A 197 -13.65 -30.35 -15.73
CA GLN A 197 -13.70 -30.60 -14.29
C GLN A 197 -12.35 -31.00 -13.67
N PHE A 198 -11.28 -31.16 -14.46
CA PHE A 198 -9.96 -31.54 -13.96
C PHE A 198 -9.06 -30.35 -13.64
N THR A 199 -9.48 -29.14 -14.05
CA THR A 199 -8.82 -27.88 -13.66
C THR A 199 -8.71 -27.78 -12.13
N LYS A 200 -7.54 -27.38 -11.63
CA LYS A 200 -7.32 -27.18 -10.19
C LYS A 200 -7.99 -25.91 -9.70
N VAL A 201 -8.43 -25.91 -8.44
CA VAL A 201 -9.13 -24.76 -7.85
C VAL A 201 -8.33 -23.46 -7.98
N LYS A 202 -7.01 -23.48 -7.73
CA LYS A 202 -6.13 -22.30 -7.88
C LYS A 202 -5.94 -21.83 -9.33
N ASP A 203 -6.16 -22.71 -10.30
CA ASP A 203 -5.93 -22.46 -11.73
C ASP A 203 -7.23 -22.05 -12.44
N CYS A 204 -8.38 -22.05 -11.76
CA CYS A 204 -9.65 -21.57 -12.31
C CYS A 204 -9.55 -20.08 -12.68
N GLU A 205 -9.80 -19.71 -13.93
CA GLU A 205 -9.67 -18.32 -14.35
C GLU A 205 -10.85 -17.47 -13.85
N LEU A 206 -10.55 -16.42 -13.08
CA LEU A 206 -11.52 -15.41 -12.66
C LEU A 206 -11.42 -14.13 -13.49
N PHE A 207 -10.40 -13.96 -14.32
CA PHE A 207 -10.16 -12.74 -15.06
C PHE A 207 -9.69 -13.11 -16.45
N SER A 208 -10.14 -12.36 -17.45
CA SER A 208 -9.59 -12.52 -18.80
C SER A 208 -8.15 -12.02 -18.85
N ASN A 209 -7.36 -12.50 -19.82
CA ASN A 209 -6.02 -11.98 -20.05
C ASN A 209 -6.01 -10.46 -20.26
N GLU A 210 -7.00 -9.91 -20.95
CA GLU A 210 -7.15 -8.47 -21.13
C GLU A 210 -7.35 -7.72 -19.79
N GLN A 211 -8.14 -8.26 -18.87
CA GLN A 211 -8.34 -7.67 -17.55
C GLN A 211 -7.06 -7.72 -16.71
N VAL A 212 -6.34 -8.84 -16.78
CA VAL A 212 -5.05 -9.01 -16.09
C VAL A 212 -4.02 -8.04 -16.66
N GLU A 213 -3.88 -7.96 -17.98
CA GLU A 213 -2.98 -7.04 -18.67
C GLU A 213 -3.34 -5.58 -18.37
N GLY A 214 -4.63 -5.24 -18.38
CA GLY A 214 -5.12 -3.91 -18.01
C GLY A 214 -4.78 -3.54 -16.57
N ALA A 215 -4.96 -4.46 -15.62
CA ALA A 215 -4.60 -4.25 -14.22
C ALA A 215 -3.07 -4.11 -14.03
N ILE A 216 -2.27 -4.92 -14.74
CA ILE A 216 -0.81 -4.81 -14.74
C ILE A 216 -0.36 -3.47 -15.35
N ALA A 217 -0.97 -3.05 -16.46
CA ALA A 217 -0.68 -1.77 -17.09
C ALA A 217 -1.01 -0.59 -16.16
N LEU A 218 -2.17 -0.66 -15.48
CA LEU A 218 -2.57 0.32 -14.47
C LEU A 218 -1.56 0.36 -13.31
N GLY A 219 -1.16 -0.79 -12.78
CA GLY A 219 -0.23 -0.91 -11.65
C GLY A 219 1.21 -0.50 -11.98
N ARG A 220 1.67 -0.69 -13.22
CA ARG A 220 2.98 -0.19 -13.70
C ARG A 220 3.01 1.32 -13.82
N GLY A 221 1.88 1.94 -14.17
CA GLY A 221 1.80 3.37 -14.45
C GLY A 221 2.54 3.76 -15.74
N PRO A 222 2.57 5.06 -16.07
CA PRO A 222 3.22 5.55 -17.28
C PRO A 222 4.75 5.49 -17.17
N THR A 223 5.42 5.10 -18.26
CA THR A 223 6.88 5.24 -18.38
C THR A 223 7.25 6.71 -18.55
N ILE A 224 7.95 7.27 -17.56
CA ILE A 224 8.46 8.64 -17.62
C ILE A 224 9.90 8.61 -18.16
N LYS A 225 10.10 9.20 -19.35
CA LYS A 225 11.43 9.42 -19.91
C LYS A 225 11.99 10.75 -19.40
N HIS A 226 13.25 10.77 -18.98
CA HIS A 226 13.94 11.99 -18.56
C HIS A 226 15.37 12.03 -19.12
N THR A 227 15.94 13.23 -19.21
CA THR A 227 17.31 13.47 -19.70
C THR A 227 18.34 13.62 -18.58
N TRP A 228 17.95 13.35 -17.33
CA TRP A 228 18.86 13.43 -16.19
C TRP A 228 20.03 12.44 -16.33
N PRO A 229 21.20 12.76 -15.76
CA PRO A 229 22.38 11.89 -15.81
C PRO A 229 22.17 10.60 -15.00
N LYS A 230 23.21 9.75 -14.93
CA LYS A 230 23.10 8.41 -14.33
C LYS A 230 23.07 8.45 -12.81
N THR A 231 23.70 9.47 -12.21
CA THR A 231 23.92 9.55 -10.77
C THR A 231 23.42 10.87 -10.20
N LEU A 232 23.14 10.87 -8.89
CA LEU A 232 22.74 12.08 -8.18
C LEU A 232 23.86 13.12 -8.13
N SER A 233 25.11 12.68 -8.01
CA SER A 233 26.27 13.57 -7.97
C SER A 233 26.45 14.30 -9.31
N GLU A 234 26.33 13.60 -10.45
CA GLU A 234 26.32 14.25 -11.77
C GLU A 234 25.15 15.24 -11.89
N ARG A 235 23.96 14.88 -11.38
CA ARG A 235 22.79 15.77 -11.41
C ARG A 235 23.03 17.02 -10.55
N PHE A 236 23.62 16.87 -9.38
CA PHE A 236 23.97 17.97 -8.49
C PHE A 236 24.99 18.90 -9.15
N GLN A 237 26.04 18.37 -9.79
CA GLN A 237 27.03 19.19 -10.51
C GLN A 237 26.40 20.01 -11.65
N ASN A 238 25.48 19.41 -12.43
CA ASN A 238 24.74 20.14 -13.46
C ASN A 238 23.92 21.31 -12.89
N VAL A 239 23.34 21.12 -11.69
CA VAL A 239 22.60 22.16 -10.98
C VAL A 239 23.54 23.26 -10.47
N VAL A 240 24.69 22.89 -9.89
CA VAL A 240 25.72 23.86 -9.44
C VAL A 240 26.18 24.74 -10.59
N SER A 241 26.44 24.17 -11.77
CA SER A 241 26.83 24.96 -12.95
C SER A 241 25.73 25.91 -13.43
N SER A 242 24.46 25.55 -13.24
CA SER A 242 23.32 26.36 -13.69
C SER A 242 22.95 27.46 -12.69
N PHE A 243 23.13 27.22 -11.39
CA PHE A 243 22.64 28.09 -10.31
C PHE A 243 23.70 28.34 -9.20
N PRO A 244 24.95 28.71 -9.53
CA PRO A 244 26.05 28.72 -8.55
C PRO A 244 25.81 29.67 -7.38
N ASN A 245 25.13 30.80 -7.62
CA ASN A 245 24.87 31.85 -6.63
C ASN A 245 23.50 31.72 -5.94
N SER A 246 22.70 30.70 -6.27
CA SER A 246 21.42 30.45 -5.59
C SER A 246 21.65 29.74 -4.27
N ILE A 247 20.84 30.03 -3.25
CA ILE A 247 20.91 29.35 -1.95
C ILE A 247 20.48 27.90 -2.11
N ALA A 248 21.41 26.97 -1.84
CA ALA A 248 21.18 25.53 -1.95
C ALA A 248 20.63 24.95 -0.65
N ILE A 249 21.18 25.39 0.48
CA ILE A 249 20.88 24.80 1.79
C ILE A 249 20.97 25.86 2.88
N LYS A 250 20.12 25.73 3.90
CA LYS A 250 20.05 26.62 5.05
C LYS A 250 19.69 25.82 6.31
N ASP A 251 20.34 26.16 7.41
CA ASP A 251 19.91 25.81 8.77
C ASP A 251 19.78 27.09 9.63
N ASN A 252 19.71 26.94 10.95
CA ASN A 252 19.59 28.08 11.86
C ASN A 252 20.85 28.97 11.93
N ASN A 253 22.02 28.45 11.54
CA ASN A 253 23.29 29.11 11.73
C ASN A 253 23.73 29.86 10.46
N GLU A 254 23.60 29.21 9.30
CA GLU A 254 24.10 29.79 8.05
C GLU A 254 23.26 29.39 6.83
N SER A 255 23.60 29.98 5.67
CA SER A 255 23.01 29.67 4.38
C SER A 255 24.10 29.59 3.34
N LEU A 256 24.17 28.47 2.62
CA LEU A 256 25.18 28.27 1.58
C LEU A 256 24.55 28.33 0.20
N THR A 257 25.20 29.05 -0.70
CA THR A 257 24.94 28.95 -2.13
C THR A 257 25.39 27.59 -2.67
N TYR A 258 24.96 27.21 -3.88
CA TYR A 258 25.46 26.01 -4.54
C TYR A 258 26.99 25.99 -4.68
N SER A 259 27.62 27.15 -4.96
CA SER A 259 29.08 27.25 -5.02
C SER A 259 29.73 26.97 -3.67
N LEU A 260 29.24 27.59 -2.59
CA LEU A 260 29.79 27.40 -1.24
C LEU A 260 29.56 25.97 -0.72
N LEU A 261 28.37 25.40 -0.97
CA LEU A 261 28.07 24.01 -0.64
C LEU A 261 29.01 23.06 -1.40
N THR A 262 29.31 23.34 -2.68
CA THR A 262 30.25 22.52 -3.46
C THR A 262 31.65 22.55 -2.86
N SER A 263 32.16 23.71 -2.46
CA SER A 263 33.46 23.81 -1.78
C SER A 263 33.49 22.99 -0.48
N ARG A 264 32.39 22.98 0.30
CA ARG A 264 32.30 22.14 1.51
C ARG A 264 32.22 20.65 1.19
N VAL A 265 31.46 20.27 0.16
CA VAL A 265 31.40 18.90 -0.36
C VAL A 265 32.78 18.41 -0.79
N ASP A 266 33.56 19.24 -1.49
CA ASP A 266 34.90 18.88 -1.95
C ASP A 266 35.89 18.70 -0.80
N LEU A 267 35.82 19.56 0.23
CA LEU A 267 36.59 19.42 1.46
C LEU A 267 36.28 18.09 2.15
N TYR A 268 34.99 17.76 2.32
CA TYR A 268 34.57 16.53 2.98
C TYR A 268 34.93 15.29 2.15
N ALA A 269 34.79 15.35 0.82
CA ALA A 269 35.19 14.28 -0.08
C ALA A 269 36.69 14.00 0.04
N SER A 270 37.51 15.05 0.08
CA SER A 270 38.97 14.95 0.26
C SER A 270 39.33 14.33 1.61
N SER A 271 38.66 14.75 2.68
CA SER A 271 38.87 14.21 4.03
C SER A 271 38.44 12.75 4.14
N LEU A 272 37.32 12.35 3.53
CA LEU A 272 36.88 10.96 3.45
C LEU A 272 37.89 10.09 2.70
N LEU A 273 38.45 10.57 1.58
CA LEU A 273 39.50 9.85 0.85
C LEU A 273 40.79 9.72 1.66
N LYS A 274 41.19 10.74 2.42
CA LYS A 274 42.32 10.66 3.38
C LYS A 274 42.06 9.64 4.48
N ALA A 275 40.80 9.52 4.94
CA ALA A 275 40.35 8.45 5.83
C ALA A 275 40.18 7.09 5.11
N LYS A 276 40.60 6.98 3.85
CA LYS A 276 40.55 5.78 3.00
C LYS A 276 39.12 5.26 2.76
N ALA A 277 38.12 6.14 2.76
CA ALA A 277 36.81 5.86 2.18
C ALA A 277 36.86 6.19 0.69
N GLY A 278 36.52 5.23 -0.16
CA GLY A 278 36.42 5.39 -1.61
C GLY A 278 35.18 4.70 -2.17
N PRO A 279 35.14 4.37 -3.47
CA PRO A 279 34.00 3.71 -4.08
C PRO A 279 33.58 2.44 -3.34
N GLY A 280 32.30 2.35 -2.95
CA GLY A 280 31.72 1.23 -2.21
C GLY A 280 32.04 1.19 -0.71
N SER A 281 32.88 2.10 -0.19
CA SER A 281 33.09 2.24 1.26
C SER A 281 31.82 2.71 1.94
N ARG A 282 31.56 2.26 3.16
CA ARG A 282 30.41 2.68 3.96
C ARG A 282 30.82 3.82 4.89
N VAL A 283 30.19 4.97 4.71
CA VAL A 283 30.41 6.18 5.52
C VAL A 283 29.21 6.35 6.43
N ALA A 284 29.38 5.98 7.70
CA ALA A 284 28.40 6.25 8.75
C ALA A 284 28.48 7.70 9.19
N VAL A 285 27.32 8.35 9.36
CA VAL A 285 27.25 9.76 9.73
C VAL A 285 26.34 9.90 10.95
N LEU A 286 26.93 10.32 12.06
CA LEU A 286 26.27 10.56 13.33
C LEU A 286 26.49 12.03 13.70
N CYS A 287 25.69 12.91 13.10
CA CYS A 287 25.70 14.33 13.37
C CYS A 287 24.29 14.80 13.72
N GLU A 288 24.18 15.87 14.49
CA GLU A 288 22.91 16.61 14.61
C GLU A 288 22.46 17.11 13.22
N PRO A 289 21.16 17.34 13.01
CA PRO A 289 20.67 17.89 11.76
C PRO A 289 21.22 19.30 11.48
N SER A 290 22.20 19.39 10.59
CA SER A 290 22.83 20.62 10.13
C SER A 290 23.15 20.56 8.64
N ILE A 291 23.69 21.63 8.07
CA ILE A 291 24.19 21.62 6.69
C ILE A 291 25.21 20.50 6.44
N ASP A 292 26.03 20.17 7.43
CA ASP A 292 27.16 19.26 7.28
C ASP A 292 26.73 17.81 7.08
N ILE A 293 25.55 17.40 7.57
CA ILE A 293 25.02 16.05 7.32
C ILE A 293 24.77 15.84 5.82
N TYR A 294 24.26 16.89 5.15
CA TYR A 294 23.94 16.85 3.72
C TYR A 294 25.17 17.11 2.86
N ALA A 295 26.10 17.96 3.30
CA ALA A 295 27.41 18.10 2.65
C ALA A 295 28.19 16.78 2.72
N THR A 296 28.16 16.06 3.85
CA THR A 296 28.79 14.74 4.01
C THR A 296 28.09 13.68 3.15
N MET A 297 26.76 13.71 3.07
CA MET A 297 26.00 12.85 2.17
C MET A 297 26.44 13.06 0.72
N LEU A 298 26.47 14.31 0.24
CA LEU A 298 26.90 14.64 -1.12
C LEU A 298 28.37 14.25 -1.36
N ALA A 299 29.26 14.48 -0.40
CA ALA A 299 30.66 14.10 -0.47
C ALA A 299 30.88 12.58 -0.58
N ALA A 300 30.14 11.79 0.23
CA ALA A 300 30.16 10.34 0.15
C ALA A 300 29.70 9.86 -1.25
N LEU A 301 28.62 10.43 -1.77
CA LEU A 301 28.13 10.10 -3.10
C LEU A 301 29.09 10.54 -4.21
N HIS A 302 29.79 11.69 -4.04
CA HIS A 302 30.77 12.22 -4.98
C HIS A 302 31.96 11.27 -5.18
N ILE A 303 32.43 10.64 -4.11
CA ILE A 303 33.52 9.65 -4.15
C ILE A 303 33.03 8.21 -4.38
N GLY A 304 31.72 8.02 -4.62
CA GLY A 304 31.09 6.72 -4.86
C GLY A 304 30.96 5.84 -3.62
N ALA A 305 31.10 6.40 -2.42
CA ALA A 305 30.84 5.72 -1.16
C ALA A 305 29.32 5.59 -0.89
N VAL A 306 28.98 4.74 0.08
CA VAL A 306 27.62 4.48 0.55
C VAL A 306 27.37 5.30 1.80
N TYR A 307 26.39 6.20 1.77
CA TYR A 307 25.99 7.01 2.92
C TYR A 307 25.11 6.18 3.88
N VAL A 308 25.46 6.20 5.17
CA VAL A 308 24.75 5.48 6.23
C VAL A 308 24.36 6.47 7.34
N PRO A 309 23.13 7.03 7.33
CA PRO A 309 22.71 7.96 8.37
C PRO A 309 22.46 7.24 9.69
N LEU A 310 22.93 7.83 10.78
CA LEU A 310 22.67 7.41 12.14
C LEU A 310 21.95 8.54 12.87
N ASP A 311 20.78 8.24 13.43
CA ASP A 311 20.00 9.21 14.20
C ASP A 311 20.55 9.31 15.63
N VAL A 312 21.00 10.51 15.98
CA VAL A 312 21.56 10.89 17.29
C VAL A 312 20.61 10.61 18.46
N ASN A 313 19.30 10.58 18.21
CA ASN A 313 18.29 10.32 19.24
C ASN A 313 18.13 8.83 19.56
N LEU A 314 18.78 7.93 18.81
CA LEU A 314 18.72 6.51 19.08
C LEU A 314 19.59 6.14 20.30
N PRO A 315 19.13 5.20 21.15
CA PRO A 315 19.96 4.71 22.25
C PRO A 315 21.30 4.16 21.75
N ILE A 316 22.39 4.39 22.49
CA ILE A 316 23.75 3.93 22.14
C ILE A 316 23.81 2.43 21.80
N ALA A 317 23.06 1.59 22.52
CA ALA A 317 22.98 0.15 22.23
C ALA A 317 22.41 -0.15 20.84
N ARG A 318 21.45 0.66 20.38
CA ARG A 318 20.86 0.57 19.04
C ARG A 318 21.85 1.05 17.97
N LEU A 319 22.52 2.18 18.21
CA LEU A 319 23.57 2.70 17.33
C LEU A 319 24.70 1.68 17.17
N ARG A 320 25.19 1.08 18.26
CA ARG A 320 26.19 0.01 18.22
C ARG A 320 25.72 -1.19 17.39
N SER A 321 24.49 -1.64 17.60
CA SER A 321 23.92 -2.75 16.82
C SER A 321 23.87 -2.42 15.31
N MET A 322 23.61 -1.17 14.94
CA MET A 322 23.64 -0.72 13.55
C MET A 322 25.07 -0.67 13.00
N MET A 323 26.02 -0.14 13.78
CA MET A 323 27.45 -0.13 13.44
C MET A 323 28.00 -1.55 13.21
N ASP A 324 27.63 -2.50 14.08
CA ASP A 324 28.04 -3.90 13.97
C ASP A 324 27.44 -4.58 12.71
N ALA A 325 26.21 -4.20 12.35
CA ALA A 325 25.52 -4.73 11.19
C ALA A 325 26.03 -4.16 9.86
N CYS A 326 26.31 -2.85 9.78
CA CYS A 326 26.81 -2.24 8.54
C CYS A 326 28.34 -2.27 8.41
N ARG A 327 29.10 -2.35 9.51
CA ARG A 327 30.57 -2.31 9.54
C ARG A 327 31.13 -1.18 8.67
N PRO A 328 30.90 0.08 9.05
CA PRO A 328 31.33 1.22 8.25
C PRO A 328 32.84 1.35 8.26
N ASP A 329 33.39 1.81 7.15
CA ASP A 329 34.82 2.07 6.98
C ASP A 329 35.23 3.37 7.70
N VAL A 330 34.33 4.36 7.67
CA VAL A 330 34.49 5.66 8.32
C VAL A 330 33.21 6.03 9.08
N LEU A 331 33.36 6.55 10.29
CA LEU A 331 32.32 7.20 11.08
C LEU A 331 32.62 8.71 11.12
N VAL A 332 31.70 9.49 10.59
CA VAL A 332 31.71 10.96 10.58
C VAL A 332 30.84 11.45 11.72
N PHE A 333 31.31 12.45 12.47
CA PHE A 333 30.63 13.03 13.61
C PHE A 333 31.08 14.49 13.81
N HIS A 334 30.35 15.23 14.65
CA HIS A 334 30.75 16.56 15.16
C HIS A 334 31.12 16.49 16.63
N ALA A 335 31.76 17.54 17.14
CA ALA A 335 32.10 17.71 18.55
C ALA A 335 30.93 17.38 19.51
N GLU A 336 29.70 17.81 19.20
CA GLU A 336 28.51 17.57 20.02
C GLU A 336 28.15 16.07 20.13
N THR A 337 28.49 15.29 19.10
CA THR A 337 28.19 13.86 18.98
C THR A 337 29.39 12.95 19.28
N ASP A 338 30.56 13.51 19.61
CA ASP A 338 31.82 12.79 19.85
C ASP A 338 31.68 11.67 20.88
N LYS A 339 31.02 11.96 22.01
CA LYS A 339 30.79 10.95 23.06
C LYS A 339 29.99 9.76 22.51
N ALA A 340 28.90 10.01 21.80
CA ALA A 340 28.07 8.96 21.21
C ALA A 340 28.84 8.18 20.14
N ALA A 341 29.62 8.86 19.30
CA ALA A 341 30.47 8.27 18.29
C ALA A 341 31.51 7.31 18.89
N LYS A 342 32.20 7.73 19.97
CA LYS A 342 33.16 6.89 20.71
C LYS A 342 32.49 5.67 21.35
N GLU A 343 31.30 5.84 21.93
CA GLU A 343 30.61 4.73 22.59
C GLU A 343 30.01 3.72 21.60
N CYS A 344 29.51 4.16 20.44
CA CYS A 344 28.90 3.29 19.45
C CYS A 344 29.93 2.58 18.54
N SER A 345 31.11 3.16 18.34
CA SER A 345 32.21 2.57 17.55
C SER A 345 33.19 1.71 18.37
N ARG A 346 33.02 1.65 19.70
CA ARG A 346 33.92 0.94 20.62
C ARG A 346 34.11 -0.53 20.23
N GLY A 347 35.35 -0.90 19.89
CA GLY A 347 35.73 -2.27 19.51
C GLY A 347 35.73 -2.55 18.01
N GLY A 348 35.35 -1.58 17.18
CA GLY A 348 35.39 -1.67 15.72
C GLY A 348 36.74 -1.27 15.10
N ARG A 349 36.93 -1.60 13.81
CA ARG A 349 38.05 -1.11 12.96
C ARG A 349 37.69 0.16 12.17
N THR A 350 36.57 0.79 12.51
CA THR A 350 36.04 1.98 11.84
C THR A 350 36.93 3.17 12.13
N ARG A 351 37.35 3.89 11.09
CA ARG A 351 38.09 5.15 11.27
C ARG A 351 37.11 6.26 11.61
N THR A 352 37.55 7.26 12.35
CA THR A 352 36.71 8.38 12.77
C THR A 352 37.14 9.64 12.03
N LEU A 353 36.17 10.46 11.62
CA LEU A 353 36.39 11.78 11.02
C LEU A 353 35.55 12.81 11.79
N ASP A 354 36.22 13.69 12.52
CA ASP A 354 35.59 14.81 13.20
C ASP A 354 35.49 16.00 12.23
N LEU A 355 34.28 16.44 11.91
CA LEU A 355 34.09 17.58 11.02
C LEU A 355 34.42 18.92 11.70
N SER A 356 34.37 18.98 13.04
CA SER A 356 34.68 20.19 13.80
C SER A 356 36.17 20.56 13.77
N GLU A 357 37.05 19.61 13.41
CA GLU A 357 38.48 19.85 13.22
C GLU A 357 38.85 20.29 11.79
N LEU A 358 37.89 20.22 10.85
CA LEU A 358 38.15 20.58 9.46
C LEU A 358 38.10 22.10 9.29
N GLN A 359 39.23 22.68 8.89
CA GLN A 359 39.27 24.08 8.49
C GLN A 359 38.75 24.25 7.06
N GLU A 360 37.97 25.29 6.82
CA GLU A 360 37.55 25.65 5.46
C GLU A 360 38.78 25.86 4.57
N HIS A 361 38.76 25.23 3.40
CA HIS A 361 39.88 25.24 2.47
C HIS A 361 39.83 26.47 1.55
N ASP A 362 40.97 26.88 0.98
CA ASP A 362 40.98 27.86 -0.12
C ASP A 362 40.21 27.23 -1.31
N PRO A 363 39.15 27.88 -1.84
CA PRO A 363 38.38 27.41 -2.99
C PRO A 363 39.22 27.13 -4.26
N ARG A 364 40.48 27.57 -4.28
CA ARG A 364 41.42 27.46 -5.42
C ARG A 364 42.44 26.31 -5.28
N SER A 365 42.19 25.34 -4.42
CA SER A 365 43.04 24.15 -4.31
C SER A 365 42.92 23.29 -5.57
N ASP A 366 44.01 23.17 -6.35
CA ASP A 366 44.05 22.44 -7.62
C ASP A 366 43.91 20.90 -7.49
N ASN A 367 43.78 20.35 -6.27
CA ASN A 367 43.71 18.92 -5.99
C ASN A 367 42.32 18.46 -5.51
N LEU A 368 41.26 18.88 -6.21
CA LEU A 368 39.90 18.41 -5.92
C LEU A 368 39.72 16.96 -6.39
N PRO A 369 39.05 16.10 -5.60
CA PRO A 369 38.83 14.71 -5.99
C PRO A 369 37.88 14.66 -7.20
N PRO A 370 38.25 13.95 -8.29
CA PRO A 370 37.37 13.82 -9.43
C PRO A 370 36.10 13.08 -9.05
N LEU A 371 34.99 13.41 -9.70
CA LEU A 371 33.74 12.69 -9.52
C LEU A 371 33.93 11.20 -9.84
N ALA A 372 33.54 10.33 -8.90
CA ALA A 372 33.72 8.90 -9.08
C ALA A 372 32.85 8.38 -10.25
N SER A 373 33.46 7.57 -11.12
CA SER A 373 32.72 6.81 -12.12
C SER A 373 31.96 5.69 -11.42
N THR A 374 30.66 5.88 -11.23
CA THR A 374 29.79 4.92 -10.52
C THR A 374 28.79 4.27 -11.48
N ALA A 375 28.62 2.95 -11.34
CA ALA A 375 27.60 2.24 -12.09
C ALA A 375 26.21 2.59 -11.55
N ALA A 376 25.19 2.61 -12.40
CA ALA A 376 23.81 2.90 -11.98
C ALA A 376 23.27 1.89 -10.94
N THR A 377 23.85 0.68 -10.87
CA THR A 377 23.50 -0.37 -9.90
C THR A 377 24.27 -0.27 -8.59
N GLN A 378 25.26 0.61 -8.48
CA GLN A 378 26.08 0.76 -7.28
C GLN A 378 25.23 1.31 -6.12
N GLU A 379 25.49 0.79 -4.92
CA GLU A 379 24.86 1.23 -3.68
C GLU A 379 25.22 2.70 -3.40
N SER A 380 24.22 3.49 -3.00
CA SER A 380 24.38 4.89 -2.62
C SER A 380 23.96 5.15 -1.17
N PHE A 381 23.00 4.40 -0.67
CA PHE A 381 22.51 4.51 0.71
C PHE A 381 22.37 3.15 1.38
N LEU A 382 22.63 3.12 2.69
CA LEU A 382 22.27 2.00 3.56
C LEU A 382 21.42 2.55 4.71
N LEU A 383 20.15 2.18 4.74
CA LEU A 383 19.18 2.61 5.75
C LEU A 383 18.80 1.44 6.64
N PHE A 384 18.38 1.70 7.87
CA PHE A 384 17.95 0.65 8.79
C PHE A 384 16.47 0.74 9.10
N THR A 385 15.81 -0.42 9.18
CA THR A 385 14.43 -0.52 9.63
C THR A 385 14.31 -1.16 11.00
N SER A 386 13.16 -0.96 11.65
CA SER A 386 12.71 -1.72 12.82
C SER A 386 12.47 -3.18 12.42
N GLY A 387 13.54 -3.95 12.25
CA GLY A 387 13.44 -5.37 11.96
C GLY A 387 12.57 -6.08 13.01
N SER A 388 11.61 -6.90 12.56
CA SER A 388 10.72 -7.70 13.42
C SER A 388 11.45 -8.63 14.41
N THR A 389 12.73 -8.89 14.15
CA THR A 389 13.61 -9.78 14.93
C THR A 389 14.43 -9.03 16.00
N GLY A 390 14.18 -7.74 16.24
CA GLY A 390 14.94 -6.91 17.19
C GLY A 390 16.28 -6.38 16.65
N THR A 391 16.98 -7.18 15.83
CA THR A 391 18.23 -6.75 15.17
C THR A 391 17.94 -5.80 13.98
N PRO A 392 18.66 -4.65 13.86
CA PRO A 392 18.52 -3.76 12.70
C PRO A 392 18.80 -4.49 11.38
N LYS A 393 17.92 -4.32 10.38
CA LYS A 393 18.15 -4.83 9.01
C LYS A 393 18.50 -3.67 8.09
N GLY A 394 19.67 -3.76 7.45
CA GLY A 394 20.14 -2.76 6.49
C GLY A 394 19.51 -2.94 5.11
N ILE A 395 18.78 -1.92 4.65
CA ILE A 395 18.25 -1.81 3.29
C ILE A 395 19.24 -1.01 2.45
N ARG A 396 19.71 -1.62 1.36
CA ARG A 396 20.62 -0.99 0.41
C ARG A 396 19.81 -0.36 -0.71
N LEU A 397 20.07 0.92 -0.99
CA LEU A 397 19.48 1.63 -2.11
C LEU A 397 20.57 1.92 -3.14
N GLY A 398 20.30 1.59 -4.40
CA GLY A 398 21.21 1.88 -5.51
C GLY A 398 20.93 3.23 -6.18
N GLN A 399 21.94 3.79 -6.84
CA GLN A 399 21.89 5.06 -7.58
C GLN A 399 20.69 5.16 -8.53
N ARG A 400 20.40 4.09 -9.30
CA ARG A 400 19.26 4.07 -10.24
C ARG A 400 17.92 4.27 -9.55
N GLY A 401 17.72 3.71 -8.36
CA GLY A 401 16.43 3.78 -7.66
C GLY A 401 16.11 5.21 -7.23
N ILE A 402 17.08 5.88 -6.61
CA ILE A 402 16.92 7.24 -6.13
C ILE A 402 16.86 8.26 -7.29
N MET A 403 17.62 8.03 -8.36
CA MET A 403 17.52 8.85 -9.58
C MET A 403 16.15 8.73 -10.23
N ASN A 404 15.64 7.51 -10.35
CA ASN A 404 14.29 7.26 -10.86
C ASN A 404 13.24 7.97 -10.00
N TYR A 405 13.35 7.89 -8.67
CA TYR A 405 12.45 8.59 -7.75
C TYR A 405 12.48 10.11 -7.99
N ALA A 406 13.65 10.73 -7.93
CA ALA A 406 13.79 12.18 -8.00
C ALA A 406 13.35 12.73 -9.37
N ALA A 407 13.74 12.06 -10.47
CA ALA A 407 13.35 12.47 -11.81
C ALA A 407 11.85 12.28 -12.06
N SER A 408 11.27 11.16 -11.61
CA SER A 408 9.83 10.91 -11.74
C SER A 408 9.01 11.92 -10.94
N LYS A 409 9.44 12.22 -9.71
CA LYS A 409 8.77 13.19 -8.84
C LYS A 409 8.83 14.60 -9.43
N SER A 410 10.01 15.00 -9.91
CA SER A 410 10.21 16.27 -10.61
C SER A 410 9.28 16.40 -11.82
N ALA A 411 9.23 15.37 -12.69
CA ALA A 411 8.37 15.37 -13.87
C ALA A 411 6.86 15.40 -13.55
N VAL A 412 6.40 14.59 -12.58
CA VAL A 412 4.97 14.48 -12.23
C VAL A 412 4.40 15.76 -11.61
N LEU A 413 5.24 16.53 -10.94
CA LEU A 413 4.86 17.76 -10.26
C LEU A 413 5.28 19.02 -11.00
N GLY A 414 6.12 18.89 -12.02
CA GLY A 414 6.77 20.04 -12.65
C GLY A 414 7.61 20.83 -11.64
N LEU A 415 8.35 20.14 -10.77
CA LEU A 415 9.17 20.83 -9.75
C LEU A 415 10.23 21.68 -10.42
N GLY A 416 10.18 22.99 -10.15
CA GLY A 416 11.30 23.91 -10.39
C GLY A 416 12.15 24.09 -9.13
N GLN A 417 12.74 25.26 -8.98
CA GLN A 417 13.47 25.66 -7.77
C GLN A 417 12.46 25.88 -6.63
N VAL A 418 12.25 24.86 -5.81
CA VAL A 418 11.34 24.89 -4.66
C VAL A 418 12.11 24.92 -3.34
N ARG A 419 11.52 25.53 -2.32
CA ARG A 419 12.03 25.50 -0.94
C ARG A 419 11.42 24.31 -0.22
N VAL A 420 12.25 23.34 0.14
CA VAL A 420 11.85 22.08 0.77
C VAL A 420 12.16 22.12 2.26
N LEU A 421 11.17 21.83 3.09
CA LEU A 421 11.39 21.60 4.52
C LEU A 421 12.05 20.23 4.75
N GLN A 422 13.08 20.22 5.59
CA GLN A 422 13.76 19.03 6.06
C GLN A 422 13.59 18.93 7.57
N GLN A 423 12.60 18.15 7.99
CA GLN A 423 12.27 17.95 9.42
C GLN A 423 12.25 16.47 9.81
N THR A 424 12.27 15.56 8.84
CA THR A 424 12.27 14.12 9.12
C THR A 424 13.63 13.68 9.64
N SER A 425 13.63 12.71 10.57
CA SER A 425 14.87 12.09 11.05
C SER A 425 15.71 11.57 9.88
N CYS A 426 17.01 11.80 9.94
CA CYS A 426 17.97 11.44 8.90
C CYS A 426 18.05 9.92 8.65
N GLY A 427 17.62 9.11 9.62
CA GLY A 427 17.57 7.65 9.50
C GLY A 427 16.46 7.11 8.60
N PHE A 428 15.51 7.95 8.19
CA PHE A 428 14.43 7.59 7.27
C PHE A 428 14.75 8.00 5.82
N ASP A 429 14.28 7.19 4.88
CA ASP A 429 14.38 7.46 3.43
C ASP A 429 13.72 8.78 3.03
N MET A 430 12.69 9.21 3.76
CA MET A 430 12.00 10.47 3.56
C MET A 430 12.93 11.69 3.69
N ALA A 431 13.94 11.65 4.57
CA ALA A 431 14.92 12.74 4.67
C ALA A 431 15.80 12.84 3.43
N ILE A 432 16.13 11.72 2.80
CA ILE A 432 16.84 11.67 1.53
C ILE A 432 15.97 12.23 0.41
N ALA A 433 14.68 11.87 0.39
CA ALA A 433 13.72 12.40 -0.56
C ALA A 433 13.54 13.92 -0.42
N GLN A 434 13.46 14.46 0.80
CA GLN A 434 13.41 15.91 1.05
C GLN A 434 14.63 16.60 0.43
N ALA A 435 15.84 16.10 0.72
CA ALA A 435 17.08 16.67 0.18
C ALA A 435 17.10 16.70 -1.35
N PHE A 436 16.78 15.60 -2.03
CA PHE A 436 16.88 15.56 -3.49
C PHE A 436 15.72 16.23 -4.22
N ASN A 437 14.55 16.41 -3.58
CA ASN A 437 13.50 17.26 -4.14
C ASN A 437 13.96 18.72 -4.23
N ALA A 438 14.86 19.18 -3.35
CA ALA A 438 15.53 20.48 -3.47
C ALA A 438 16.71 20.42 -4.44
N PHE A 439 17.75 19.64 -4.10
CA PHE A 439 19.04 19.70 -4.78
C PHE A 439 18.97 19.32 -6.26
N ALA A 440 18.18 18.31 -6.62
CA ALA A 440 18.10 17.87 -8.00
C ALA A 440 17.33 18.84 -8.91
N ASN A 441 16.64 19.85 -8.36
CA ASN A 441 15.85 20.83 -9.11
C ASN A 441 16.38 22.27 -9.00
N GLY A 442 17.52 22.49 -8.33
CA GLY A 442 18.05 23.85 -8.11
C GLY A 442 17.36 24.62 -6.98
N GLY A 443 16.59 23.93 -6.13
CA GLY A 443 15.86 24.52 -5.01
C GLY A 443 16.71 24.74 -3.76
N THR A 444 16.04 25.09 -2.66
CA THR A 444 16.68 25.27 -1.35
C THR A 444 16.19 24.21 -0.38
N LEU A 445 17.10 23.52 0.31
CA LEU A 445 16.78 22.67 1.44
C LEU A 445 16.87 23.47 2.74
N VAL A 446 15.77 23.56 3.49
CA VAL A 446 15.69 24.27 4.77
C VAL A 446 15.60 23.26 5.90
N ILE A 447 16.64 23.19 6.73
CA ILE A 447 16.76 22.20 7.80
C ILE A 447 16.11 22.71 9.07
N ALA A 448 15.11 21.97 9.56
CA ALA A 448 14.54 22.24 10.87
C ALA A 448 15.54 21.81 11.96
N PRO A 449 15.80 22.67 12.96
CA PRO A 449 16.68 22.35 14.07
C PRO A 449 16.07 21.25 14.95
N THR A 450 16.89 20.59 15.77
CA THR A 450 16.47 19.45 16.60
C THR A 450 15.28 19.78 17.49
N GLU A 451 15.26 20.95 18.13
CA GLU A 451 14.20 21.42 19.02
C GLU A 451 12.85 21.66 18.33
N ALA A 452 12.84 21.95 17.03
CA ALA A 452 11.59 22.15 16.29
C ALA A 452 10.96 20.83 15.84
N ARG A 453 11.73 19.73 15.81
CA ARG A 453 11.26 18.45 15.25
C ARG A 453 10.19 17.83 16.15
N GLY A 454 9.00 17.64 15.58
CA GLY A 454 7.83 17.14 16.30
C GLY A 454 7.00 18.24 16.98
N ASP A 455 7.46 19.50 16.96
CA ASP A 455 6.67 20.65 17.43
C ASP A 455 5.90 21.27 16.26
N PRO A 456 4.57 21.12 16.19
CA PRO A 456 3.78 21.62 15.07
C PRO A 456 3.78 23.15 14.96
N THR A 457 3.94 23.87 16.08
CA THR A 457 3.94 25.33 16.13
C THR A 457 5.28 25.87 15.60
N MET A 458 6.41 25.31 16.04
CA MET A 458 7.73 25.70 15.55
C MET A 458 7.90 25.35 14.07
N ILE A 459 7.50 24.15 13.64
CA ILE A 459 7.58 23.76 12.23
C ILE A 459 6.74 24.68 11.34
N SER A 460 5.49 24.98 11.74
CA SER A 460 4.64 25.87 10.93
C SER A 460 5.19 27.29 10.88
N LYS A 461 5.85 27.75 11.94
CA LYS A 461 6.55 29.04 11.95
C LYS A 461 7.74 29.04 10.98
N ILE A 462 8.57 27.99 10.99
CA ILE A 462 9.65 27.83 10.00
C ILE A 462 9.07 27.81 8.58
N MET A 463 7.98 27.09 8.35
CA MET A 463 7.31 27.04 7.04
C MET A 463 6.91 28.43 6.54
N MET A 464 6.37 29.26 7.44
CA MET A 464 5.95 30.62 7.13
C MET A 464 7.15 31.55 6.90
N ASP A 465 8.09 31.60 7.86
CA ASP A 465 9.22 32.52 7.87
C ASP A 465 10.19 32.23 6.71
N GLU A 466 10.40 30.95 6.39
CA GLU A 466 11.27 30.52 5.30
C GLU A 466 10.54 30.38 3.97
N GLY A 467 9.22 30.64 3.89
CA GLY A 467 8.47 30.54 2.64
C GLY A 467 8.55 29.16 1.99
N ILE A 468 8.30 28.09 2.75
CA ILE A 468 8.38 26.72 2.27
C ILE A 468 7.34 26.47 1.17
N ASP A 469 7.78 25.83 0.08
CA ASP A 469 6.95 25.41 -1.05
C ASP A 469 6.49 23.97 -0.93
N PHE A 470 7.38 23.11 -0.44
CA PHE A 470 7.26 21.66 -0.53
C PHE A 470 7.53 21.02 0.84
N THR A 471 6.60 20.19 1.27
CA THR A 471 6.75 19.34 2.44
C THR A 471 6.54 17.88 2.06
N LEU A 472 7.26 17.00 2.75
CA LEU A 472 7.03 15.56 2.73
C LEU A 472 7.01 15.09 4.18
N ALA A 473 5.89 14.52 4.60
CA ALA A 473 5.63 14.15 6.00
C ALA A 473 4.72 12.92 6.07
N THR A 474 4.53 12.38 7.28
CA THR A 474 3.53 11.32 7.51
C THR A 474 2.11 11.90 7.63
N PRO A 475 1.05 11.10 7.37
CA PRO A 475 -0.32 11.52 7.68
C PRO A 475 -0.51 12.00 9.13
N SER A 476 0.11 11.31 10.10
CA SER A 476 0.08 11.68 11.52
C SER A 476 0.71 13.04 11.77
N GLU A 477 1.85 13.35 11.13
CA GLU A 477 2.51 14.65 11.26
C GLU A 477 1.67 15.78 10.67
N TYR A 478 1.05 15.59 9.49
CA TYR A 478 0.13 16.60 8.96
C TYR A 478 -1.12 16.79 9.82
N LEU A 479 -1.64 15.72 10.43
CA LEU A 479 -2.73 15.84 11.40
C LEU A 479 -2.32 16.68 12.61
N MET A 480 -1.11 16.49 13.14
CA MET A 480 -0.57 17.32 14.21
C MET A 480 -0.44 18.79 13.78
N LEU A 481 0.16 19.04 12.61
CA LEU A 481 0.31 20.39 12.06
C LEU A 481 -1.04 21.09 11.91
N THR A 482 -2.01 20.44 11.27
CA THR A 482 -3.35 21.01 11.05
C THR A 482 -4.18 21.13 12.32
N ALA A 483 -3.94 20.32 13.35
CA ALA A 483 -4.67 20.40 14.61
C ALA A 483 -4.15 21.53 15.52
N TYR A 484 -2.83 21.77 15.55
CA TYR A 484 -2.21 22.65 16.53
C TYR A 484 -1.62 23.95 15.96
N ALA A 485 -1.54 24.09 14.64
CA ALA A 485 -0.93 25.25 14.00
C ALA A 485 -1.69 25.73 12.75
N ALA A 486 -3.00 25.46 12.67
CA ALA A 486 -3.84 25.81 11.52
C ALA A 486 -3.74 27.30 11.13
N ASP A 487 -3.81 28.21 12.10
CA ASP A 487 -3.77 29.66 11.86
C ASP A 487 -2.43 30.12 11.25
N THR A 488 -1.33 29.45 11.58
CA THR A 488 -0.01 29.73 10.99
C THR A 488 0.08 29.11 9.59
N LEU A 489 -0.43 27.89 9.41
CA LEU A 489 -0.44 27.22 8.12
C LEU A 489 -1.30 27.94 7.08
N GLN A 490 -2.45 28.51 7.48
CA GLN A 490 -3.30 29.35 6.62
C GLN A 490 -2.55 30.56 6.04
N ARG A 491 -1.49 31.02 6.73
CA ARG A 491 -0.63 32.12 6.27
C ARG A 491 0.55 31.66 5.41
N CYS A 492 0.80 30.36 5.30
CA CYS A 492 1.86 29.78 4.48
C CYS A 492 1.47 29.76 2.99
N THR A 493 1.27 30.94 2.40
CA THR A 493 0.78 31.09 1.01
C THR A 493 1.75 30.60 -0.07
N SER A 494 3.03 30.39 0.29
CA SER A 494 4.04 29.74 -0.55
C SER A 494 3.87 28.23 -0.64
N TRP A 495 3.17 27.60 0.32
CA TRP A 495 3.08 26.15 0.40
C TRP A 495 2.21 25.59 -0.72
N ARG A 496 2.86 24.92 -1.68
CA ARG A 496 2.25 24.41 -2.91
C ARG A 496 2.12 22.89 -2.92
N TYR A 497 3.05 22.18 -2.31
CA TYR A 497 3.10 20.72 -2.41
C TYR A 497 3.16 20.07 -1.02
N ALA A 498 2.08 19.42 -0.62
CA ALA A 498 2.02 18.58 0.57
C ALA A 498 2.05 17.11 0.18
N CYS A 499 3.22 16.48 0.29
CA CYS A 499 3.39 15.05 -0.01
C CYS A 499 3.28 14.21 1.27
N SER A 500 2.56 13.09 1.22
CA SER A 500 2.34 12.22 2.37
C SER A 500 2.73 10.76 2.09
N GLY A 501 3.42 10.11 3.04
CA GLY A 501 3.81 8.70 2.93
C GLY A 501 3.97 8.02 4.30
N GLY A 502 4.19 6.70 4.29
CA GLY A 502 4.44 5.90 5.50
C GLY A 502 3.20 5.39 6.24
N GLU A 503 2.03 6.02 6.07
CA GLU A 503 0.77 5.59 6.70
C GLU A 503 -0.41 5.75 5.74
N VAL A 504 -1.56 5.19 6.11
CA VAL A 504 -2.82 5.36 5.37
C VAL A 504 -3.32 6.80 5.55
N VAL A 505 -3.69 7.44 4.44
CA VAL A 505 -4.33 8.76 4.48
C VAL A 505 -5.80 8.60 4.87
N SER A 506 -6.20 9.24 5.96
CA SER A 506 -7.59 9.27 6.42
C SER A 506 -8.38 10.42 5.80
N ALA A 507 -9.71 10.24 5.68
CA ALA A 507 -10.61 11.32 5.28
C ALA A 507 -10.52 12.53 6.23
N ARG A 508 -10.22 12.29 7.51
CA ARG A 508 -9.97 13.34 8.52
C ARG A 508 -8.81 14.26 8.11
N LEU A 509 -7.69 13.69 7.66
CA LEU A 509 -6.55 14.47 7.19
C LEU A 509 -6.88 15.27 5.93
N VAL A 510 -7.54 14.65 4.95
CA VAL A 510 -7.96 15.34 3.73
C VAL A 510 -8.85 16.55 4.08
N ASN A 511 -9.78 16.37 5.00
CA ASN A 511 -10.66 17.45 5.45
C ASN A 511 -9.93 18.51 6.27
N SER A 512 -8.93 18.17 7.10
CA SER A 512 -8.19 19.17 7.87
C SER A 512 -7.31 20.04 6.97
N LEU A 513 -6.66 19.46 5.96
CA LEU A 513 -5.91 20.22 4.95
C LEU A 513 -6.81 21.12 4.11
N ARG A 514 -8.03 20.66 3.75
CA ARG A 514 -9.00 21.48 3.02
C ARG A 514 -9.43 22.73 3.79
N ARG A 515 -9.55 22.64 5.12
CA ARG A 515 -9.90 23.78 6.00
C ARG A 515 -8.81 24.84 6.11
N LEU A 516 -7.61 24.58 5.59
CA LEU A 516 -6.58 25.62 5.48
C LEU A 516 -6.88 26.63 4.37
N GLU A 517 -7.80 26.32 3.45
CA GLU A 517 -8.24 27.24 2.39
C GLU A 517 -7.08 27.81 1.55
N LEU A 518 -6.01 27.03 1.36
CA LEU A 518 -4.85 27.39 0.54
C LEU A 518 -5.10 26.97 -0.92
N PRO A 519 -5.49 27.88 -1.84
CA PRO A 519 -5.95 27.52 -3.19
C PRO A 519 -4.86 26.91 -4.09
N LYS A 520 -3.59 27.15 -3.75
CA LYS A 520 -2.42 26.66 -4.47
C LYS A 520 -1.85 25.36 -3.88
N LEU A 521 -2.42 24.86 -2.77
CA LEU A 521 -1.94 23.67 -2.11
C LEU A 521 -2.47 22.41 -2.81
N ASP A 522 -1.54 21.64 -3.37
CA ASP A 522 -1.78 20.30 -3.89
C ASP A 522 -1.33 19.27 -2.87
N PHE A 523 -2.29 18.48 -2.36
CA PHE A 523 -2.00 17.34 -1.51
C PHE A 523 -1.85 16.06 -2.36
N MET A 524 -0.87 15.23 -2.02
CA MET A 524 -0.58 14.00 -2.75
C MET A 524 -0.03 12.88 -1.86
N THR A 525 -0.37 11.65 -2.19
CA THR A 525 0.14 10.45 -1.53
C THR A 525 1.28 9.82 -2.33
N VAL A 526 2.29 9.30 -1.63
CA VAL A 526 3.44 8.61 -2.25
C VAL A 526 3.05 7.23 -2.81
N MET A 527 1.97 6.63 -2.30
CA MET A 527 1.45 5.31 -2.72
C MET A 527 0.43 5.34 -3.89
N GLY A 528 0.14 6.52 -4.46
CA GLY A 528 -0.67 6.63 -5.69
C GLY A 528 -1.82 7.64 -5.64
N ARG A 529 -1.84 8.51 -6.65
CA ARG A 529 -2.95 9.23 -7.31
C ARG A 529 -4.16 9.77 -6.51
N GLN A 530 -4.09 10.01 -5.21
CA GLN A 530 -4.99 10.99 -4.59
C GLN A 530 -4.41 12.40 -4.78
N LYS A 531 -4.53 12.95 -6.00
CA LYS A 531 -4.34 14.38 -6.26
C LYS A 531 -5.67 15.07 -6.01
N PHE A 532 -5.74 15.93 -5.01
CA PHE A 532 -6.85 16.85 -4.84
C PHE A 532 -6.29 18.25 -4.57
N ARG A 533 -6.76 19.22 -5.33
CA ARG A 533 -6.52 20.65 -5.04
C ARG A 533 -7.42 21.04 -3.89
N VAL A 534 -6.90 21.75 -2.88
CA VAL A 534 -7.72 22.33 -1.81
C VAL A 534 -8.60 23.44 -2.45
N PRO A 535 -9.94 23.27 -2.51
CA PRO A 535 -10.80 24.23 -3.18
C PRO A 535 -10.90 25.54 -2.38
N SER A 536 -11.07 26.66 -3.08
CA SER A 536 -11.17 28.01 -2.48
C SER A 536 -12.59 28.42 -2.11
N HIS A 537 -13.62 27.62 -2.40
CA HIS A 537 -15.01 27.95 -2.07
C HIS A 537 -15.81 26.69 -1.67
N PHE A 538 -16.56 26.79 -0.57
CA PHE A 538 -17.60 25.86 -0.19
C PHE A 538 -18.84 26.11 -1.07
N GLU A 539 -19.21 25.17 -1.93
CA GLU A 539 -20.61 25.00 -2.27
C GLU A 539 -21.22 24.04 -1.26
N ARG A 540 -22.09 24.60 -0.40
CA ARG A 540 -23.08 23.80 0.33
C ARG A 540 -24.05 23.23 -0.72
N SER A 541 -24.01 21.93 -0.95
CA SER A 541 -25.15 21.22 -1.52
C SER A 541 -26.06 20.78 -0.37
N SER A 542 -27.29 21.28 -0.41
CA SER A 542 -28.48 20.95 0.39
C SER A 542 -28.76 19.46 0.53
#